data_AF-A0A3A9JL47-F1
#
_entry.id   AF-A0A3A9JL47-F1
#
_cell.length_a   1.000
_cell.length_b   1.000
_cell.length_c   1.000
_cell.angle_alpha   90.00
_cell.angle_beta   90.00
_cell.angle_gamma   90.00
#
_symmetry.space_group_name_H-M   'P 1'
#
loop_
_entity.id
_entity.type
_entity.pdbx_description
1 polymer ?
#
loop_
_entity_poly.entity_id
_entity_poly.type
_entity_poly.pdbx_seq_one_letter_code
_entity_poly.pdbx_strand_id
1 'polypeptide(L)'
;MADNNPNPEVKCIVNTCTHWIPGNKCSAANIDILNEEVGKMSRIPEQTECKTFTERRGLANMIGSADNVNWVGFAEELVGTGRQLNPTVTCVVDTCKYWYEGDLCNAEAIEVSGKNAKECQATDCATFEYNGKPSKNEKTQQAREKGEKFK
;
A
#
# COMPACT_ATOMS: atom_id res chain seq x y z
N MET A 1 18.72 -13.79 -11.50
CA MET A 1 17.95 -14.13 -10.29
C MET A 1 17.79 -12.81 -9.58
N ALA A 2 16.60 -12.22 -9.58
CA ALA A 2 16.38 -10.94 -8.92
C ALA A 2 16.26 -11.23 -7.42
N ASP A 3 17.18 -10.70 -6.63
CA ASP A 3 17.14 -10.80 -5.18
C ASP A 3 15.84 -10.15 -4.69
N ASN A 4 15.05 -10.91 -3.91
CA ASN A 4 13.83 -10.42 -3.30
C ASN A 4 14.22 -9.31 -2.30
N ASN A 5 13.77 -8.07 -2.56
CA ASN A 5 13.92 -6.98 -1.60
C ASN A 5 12.64 -6.82 -0.77
N PRO A 6 12.54 -7.42 0.42
CA PRO A 6 11.30 -7.41 1.20
C PRO A 6 10.95 -6.04 1.81
N ASN A 7 11.87 -5.07 1.76
CA ASN A 7 11.73 -3.76 2.40
C ASN A 7 12.10 -2.64 1.42
N PRO A 8 11.19 -2.24 0.51
CA PRO A 8 11.42 -1.11 -0.37
C PRO A 8 11.51 0.20 0.41
N GLU A 9 12.27 1.17 -0.13
CA GLU A 9 12.17 2.56 0.35
C GLU A 9 10.77 3.11 0.03
N VAL A 10 10.16 3.85 0.96
CA VAL A 10 8.79 4.37 0.77
C VAL A 10 8.74 5.88 0.81
N LYS A 11 8.33 6.45 -0.32
CA LYS A 11 7.95 7.85 -0.45
C LYS A 11 6.43 7.99 -0.38
N CYS A 12 5.92 8.63 0.66
CA CYS A 12 4.49 8.85 0.88
C CYS A 12 4.13 10.33 0.75
N ILE A 13 3.30 10.68 -0.22
CA ILE A 13 2.83 12.06 -0.50
C ILE A 13 1.35 12.21 -0.08
N VAL A 14 0.90 11.40 0.87
CA VAL A 14 -0.48 11.43 1.39
C VAL A 14 -0.51 12.18 2.72
N ASN A 15 -0.43 13.51 2.66
CA ASN A 15 -0.33 14.39 3.84
C ASN A 15 -1.52 14.32 4.81
N THR A 16 -2.64 13.74 4.38
CA THR A 16 -3.83 13.49 5.20
C THR A 16 -3.81 12.12 5.88
N CYS A 17 -2.82 11.27 5.62
CA CYS A 17 -2.70 9.96 6.24
C CYS A 17 -2.17 10.06 7.69
N THR A 18 -2.68 9.25 8.60
CA THR A 18 -2.14 9.11 9.98
C THR A 18 -0.69 8.64 9.98
N HIS A 19 -0.30 7.79 9.03
CA HIS A 19 1.05 7.23 8.87
C HIS A 19 2.04 8.17 8.15
N TRP A 20 1.57 9.28 7.59
CA TRP A 20 2.47 10.24 6.95
C TRP A 20 3.27 11.03 7.98
N ILE A 21 4.58 11.13 7.81
CA ILE A 21 5.43 11.99 8.62
C ILE A 21 6.22 12.98 7.74
N PRO A 22 6.72 14.09 8.30
CA PRO A 22 7.49 15.08 7.55
C PRO A 22 8.64 14.45 6.76
N GLY A 23 8.92 15.00 5.57
CA GLY A 23 9.91 14.44 4.64
C GLY A 23 9.36 13.38 3.68
N ASN A 24 8.03 13.30 3.52
CA ASN A 24 7.36 12.33 2.65
C ASN A 24 7.68 10.87 3.00
N LYS A 25 7.81 10.57 4.31
CA LYS A 25 8.04 9.21 4.78
C LYS A 25 6.74 8.59 5.32
N CYS A 26 6.71 7.27 5.38
CA CYS A 26 5.59 6.50 5.93
C CYS A 26 6.02 5.78 7.21
N SER A 27 5.31 5.98 8.32
CA SER A 27 5.57 5.34 9.61
C SER A 27 4.80 4.03 9.85
N ALA A 28 4.03 3.57 8.86
CA ALA A 28 3.36 2.27 8.91
C ALA A 28 4.41 1.14 9.00
N ALA A 29 4.08 0.04 9.68
CA ALA A 29 4.95 -1.13 9.71
C ALA A 29 4.82 -1.99 8.43
N ASN A 30 3.63 -1.98 7.84
CA ASN A 30 3.30 -2.64 6.58
C ASN A 30 2.38 -1.74 5.75
N ILE A 31 2.54 -1.78 4.43
CA ILE A 31 1.74 -1.04 3.45
C ILE A 31 1.07 -2.05 2.51
N ASP A 32 -0.24 -1.92 2.34
CA ASP A 32 -1.07 -2.75 1.49
C ASP A 32 -1.49 -2.00 0.24
N ILE A 33 -1.04 -2.45 -0.92
CA ILE A 33 -1.42 -1.94 -2.24
C ILE A 33 -2.40 -2.88 -2.92
N LEU A 34 -3.59 -2.39 -3.20
CA LEU A 34 -4.72 -3.13 -3.77
C LEU A 34 -5.17 -2.52 -5.12
N ASN A 35 -6.04 -3.22 -5.82
CA ASN A 35 -6.83 -2.61 -6.89
C ASN A 35 -7.91 -1.73 -6.24
N GLU A 36 -8.15 -0.54 -6.79
CA GLU A 36 -9.17 0.41 -6.31
C GLU A 36 -10.58 -0.23 -6.34
N GLU A 37 -10.89 -0.93 -7.43
CA GLU A 37 -12.19 -1.54 -7.66
C GLU A 37 -12.15 -3.07 -7.47
N VAL A 38 -13.04 -3.59 -6.63
CA VAL A 38 -13.18 -5.05 -6.44
C VAL A 38 -13.60 -5.71 -7.76
N GLY A 39 -12.89 -6.79 -8.14
CA GLY A 39 -13.18 -7.54 -9.36
C GLY A 39 -12.66 -6.88 -10.65
N LYS A 40 -12.07 -5.67 -10.56
CA LYS A 40 -11.40 -5.01 -11.68
C LYS A 40 -9.91 -4.86 -11.39
N MET A 41 -9.10 -5.19 -12.38
CA MET A 41 -7.66 -5.23 -12.21
C MET A 41 -7.01 -3.97 -12.75
N SER A 42 -6.09 -3.39 -11.98
CA SER A 42 -5.42 -2.15 -12.32
C SER A 42 -4.57 -2.32 -13.58
N ARG A 43 -4.69 -1.36 -14.50
CA ARG A 43 -3.86 -1.23 -15.70
C ARG A 43 -3.13 0.11 -15.75
N ILE A 44 -3.52 1.04 -14.88
CA ILE A 44 -2.91 2.34 -14.69
C ILE A 44 -2.80 2.63 -13.18
N PRO A 45 -1.90 3.52 -12.74
CA PRO A 45 -1.70 3.82 -11.33
C PRO A 45 -2.98 4.25 -10.61
N GLU A 46 -3.83 5.04 -11.24
CA GLU A 46 -5.07 5.58 -10.67
C GLU A 46 -6.12 4.51 -10.33
N GLN A 47 -5.90 3.27 -10.79
CA GLN A 47 -6.75 2.11 -10.46
C GLN A 47 -6.18 1.30 -9.29
N THR A 48 -5.15 1.79 -8.62
CA THR A 48 -4.57 1.18 -7.42
C THR A 48 -4.97 2.00 -6.20
N GLU A 49 -5.03 1.38 -5.03
CA GLU A 49 -5.24 2.07 -3.77
C GLU A 49 -4.23 1.63 -2.69
N CYS A 50 -3.85 2.54 -1.80
CA CYS A 50 -3.15 2.22 -0.57
C CYS A 50 -4.17 1.95 0.53
N LYS A 51 -4.43 0.66 0.81
CA LYS A 51 -5.44 0.25 1.79
C LYS A 51 -5.07 0.61 3.23
N THR A 52 -3.77 0.73 3.51
CA THR A 52 -3.24 1.19 4.80
C THR A 52 -3.59 2.65 5.10
N PHE A 53 -4.06 3.43 4.12
CA PHE A 53 -4.49 4.80 4.35
C PHE A 53 -5.55 4.89 5.45
N THR A 54 -5.27 5.75 6.44
CA THR A 54 -6.24 6.17 7.45
C THR A 54 -6.23 7.69 7.51
N GLU A 55 -7.37 8.33 7.34
CA GLU A 55 -7.47 9.79 7.30
C GLU A 55 -7.25 10.42 8.70
N ARG A 56 -6.46 11.49 8.77
CA ARG A 56 -6.14 12.26 9.99
C ARG A 56 -7.25 13.22 10.43
N ARG A 57 -8.54 12.91 10.22
CA ARG A 57 -9.63 13.80 10.67
C ARG A 57 -9.75 13.81 12.20
N GLY A 58 -9.48 14.97 12.81
CA GLY A 58 -9.86 15.29 14.19
C GLY A 58 -9.11 14.50 15.27
N LEU A 59 -8.08 15.12 15.88
CA LEU A 59 -7.25 14.56 16.96
C LEU A 59 -7.99 14.33 18.31
N ALA A 60 -9.32 14.15 18.32
CA ALA A 60 -10.10 13.92 19.53
C ALA A 60 -10.03 12.46 20.05
N ASN A 61 -9.62 11.49 19.23
CA ASN A 61 -9.67 10.06 19.58
C ASN A 61 -8.29 9.35 19.59
N MET A 62 -7.18 10.07 19.47
CA MET A 62 -5.83 9.50 19.32
C MET A 62 -5.18 9.02 20.64
N ILE A 63 -5.98 8.57 21.60
CA ILE A 63 -5.53 7.95 22.86
C ILE A 63 -5.78 6.43 22.86
N GLY A 64 -6.64 5.91 21.97
CA GLY A 64 -7.20 4.57 22.14
C GLY A 64 -6.74 3.45 21.20
N SER A 65 -6.43 3.70 19.93
CA SER A 65 -6.17 2.61 18.97
C SER A 65 -5.37 3.09 17.77
N ALA A 66 -4.13 2.65 17.65
CA ALA A 66 -3.32 2.78 16.44
C ALA A 66 -2.68 1.43 16.16
N ASP A 67 -3.52 0.45 15.79
CA ASP A 67 -3.04 -0.83 15.31
C ASP A 67 -2.27 -0.59 14.00
N ASN A 68 -1.07 -1.16 13.86
CA ASN A 68 -0.15 -1.00 12.72
C ASN A 68 0.71 0.30 12.66
N VAL A 69 0.91 1.01 13.78
CA VAL A 69 1.95 2.07 13.87
C VAL A 69 3.22 1.53 14.53
N ASN A 70 4.38 1.75 13.89
CA ASN A 70 5.68 1.53 14.54
C ASN A 70 6.00 2.67 15.54
N TRP A 71 5.45 2.57 16.75
CA TRP A 71 5.59 3.58 17.81
C TRP A 71 7.04 3.84 18.24
N VAL A 72 7.89 2.81 18.23
CA VAL A 72 9.32 2.94 18.56
C VAL A 72 10.03 3.79 17.51
N GLY A 73 9.80 3.52 16.21
CA GLY A 73 10.37 4.32 15.13
C GLY A 73 9.91 5.78 15.15
N PHE A 74 8.65 6.05 15.51
CA PHE A 74 8.13 7.42 15.65
C PHE A 74 8.72 8.17 16.84
N ALA A 75 8.79 7.53 18.02
CA ALA A 75 9.40 8.12 19.20
C ALA A 75 10.88 8.45 18.94
N GLU A 76 11.59 7.59 18.21
CA GLU A 76 12.99 7.72 17.84
C GLU A 76 13.26 8.81 16.79
N GLU A 77 12.39 8.99 15.80
CA GLU A 77 12.48 10.13 14.87
C GLU A 77 12.23 11.46 15.60
N LEU A 78 11.33 11.50 16.59
CA LEU A 78 11.13 12.69 17.43
C LEU A 78 12.32 13.00 18.34
N VAL A 79 13.07 11.99 18.80
CA VAL A 79 14.34 12.21 19.54
C VAL A 79 15.57 12.37 18.63
N GLY A 80 15.37 12.43 17.30
CA GLY A 80 16.44 12.72 16.34
C GLY A 80 17.47 11.59 16.18
N THR A 81 17.13 10.35 16.56
CA THR A 81 18.04 9.20 16.41
C THR A 81 18.03 8.58 15.00
N GLY A 82 17.11 9.00 14.13
CA GLY A 82 17.22 8.81 12.67
C GLY A 82 17.13 7.36 12.18
N ARG A 83 16.37 6.47 12.84
CA ARG A 83 16.16 5.11 12.30
C ARG A 83 15.41 5.15 10.97
N GLN A 84 15.89 4.39 10.00
CA GLN A 84 15.19 4.17 8.73
C GLN A 84 13.84 3.50 8.97
N LEU A 85 12.78 4.09 8.42
CA LEU A 85 11.48 3.45 8.33
C LEU A 85 11.58 2.41 7.22
N ASN A 86 11.55 1.14 7.59
CA ASN A 86 11.61 0.00 6.67
C ASN A 86 10.25 -0.71 6.67
N PRO A 87 9.18 -0.09 6.14
CA PRO A 87 7.92 -0.77 6.01
C PRO A 87 8.06 -1.94 5.04
N THR A 88 7.36 -3.02 5.35
CA THR A 88 7.10 -4.06 4.35
C THR A 88 5.99 -3.61 3.41
N VAL A 89 5.97 -4.13 2.18
CA VAL A 89 4.92 -3.79 1.20
C VAL A 89 4.26 -5.05 0.68
N THR A 90 2.99 -5.21 1.02
CA THR A 90 2.08 -6.18 0.43
C THR A 90 1.50 -5.58 -0.86
N CYS A 91 1.65 -6.27 -1.98
CA CYS A 91 1.10 -5.87 -3.27
C CYS A 91 0.18 -6.99 -3.78
N VAL A 92 -1.13 -6.76 -3.78
CA VAL A 92 -2.13 -7.73 -4.29
C VAL A 92 -2.42 -7.50 -5.79
N VAL A 93 -1.89 -6.42 -6.35
CA VAL A 93 -2.07 -6.03 -7.76
C VAL A 93 -1.18 -6.91 -8.64
N ASP A 94 -1.67 -8.10 -9.00
CA ASP A 94 -0.93 -9.10 -9.79
C ASP A 94 -0.65 -8.71 -11.26
N THR A 95 -1.26 -7.61 -11.70
CA THR A 95 -0.95 -6.93 -12.97
C THR A 95 0.22 -5.96 -12.87
N CYS A 96 0.75 -5.69 -11.67
CA CYS A 96 1.93 -4.87 -11.46
C CYS A 96 3.21 -5.62 -11.88
N LYS A 97 4.14 -4.93 -12.52
CA LYS A 97 5.46 -5.46 -12.90
C LYS A 97 6.34 -5.83 -11.71
N TYR A 98 6.11 -5.16 -10.57
CA TYR A 98 6.84 -5.38 -9.33
C TYR A 98 6.15 -6.40 -8.40
N TRP A 99 5.00 -6.95 -8.81
CA TRP A 99 4.35 -8.01 -8.04
C TRP A 99 5.23 -9.27 -8.03
N TYR A 100 5.34 -9.89 -6.87
CA TYR A 100 6.07 -11.13 -6.64
C TYR A 100 5.19 -12.14 -5.90
N GLU A 101 5.57 -13.41 -5.96
CA GLU A 101 4.84 -14.51 -5.33
C GLU A 101 4.58 -14.24 -3.84
N GLY A 102 3.36 -14.54 -3.38
CA GLY A 102 2.94 -14.30 -1.99
C GLY A 102 2.49 -12.87 -1.71
N ASP A 103 2.05 -12.14 -2.74
CA ASP A 103 1.64 -10.73 -2.65
C ASP A 103 2.74 -9.82 -2.13
N LEU A 104 3.99 -10.15 -2.46
CA LEU A 104 5.15 -9.34 -2.11
C LEU A 104 5.42 -8.29 -3.19
N CYS A 105 5.90 -7.12 -2.78
CA CYS A 105 6.43 -6.13 -3.71
C CYS A 105 7.94 -6.31 -3.86
N ASN A 106 8.42 -6.45 -5.10
CA ASN A 106 9.85 -6.55 -5.42
C ASN A 106 10.40 -5.24 -6.05
N ALA A 107 9.76 -4.11 -5.78
CA ALA A 107 10.31 -2.81 -6.15
C ALA A 107 11.48 -2.44 -5.21
N GLU A 108 12.46 -1.68 -5.69
CA GLU A 108 13.51 -1.13 -4.82
C GLU A 108 12.97 0.02 -3.95
N ALA A 109 12.07 0.81 -4.52
CA ALA A 109 11.37 1.89 -3.85
C ALA A 109 9.93 1.98 -4.36
N ILE A 110 9.01 2.39 -3.51
CA ILE A 110 7.62 2.69 -3.86
C ILE A 110 7.25 4.14 -3.53
N GLU A 111 6.39 4.71 -4.36
CA GLU A 111 5.77 6.01 -4.15
C GLU A 111 4.25 5.86 -4.03
N VAL A 112 3.69 6.37 -2.94
CA VAL A 112 2.24 6.44 -2.71
C VAL A 112 1.80 7.90 -2.81
N SER A 113 0.88 8.17 -3.74
CA SER A 113 0.25 9.48 -3.99
C SER A 113 -1.17 9.55 -3.46
N GLY A 114 -1.79 10.72 -3.53
CA GLY A 114 -3.12 11.00 -2.97
C GLY A 114 -3.13 12.25 -2.09
N LYS A 115 -2.60 13.37 -2.60
CA LYS A 115 -2.52 14.61 -1.82
C LYS A 115 -3.92 15.07 -1.42
N ASN A 116 -4.13 15.29 -0.12
CA ASN A 116 -5.44 15.60 0.46
C ASN A 116 -6.50 14.49 0.31
N ALA A 117 -6.08 13.24 0.14
CA ALA A 117 -6.99 12.09 0.10
C ALA A 117 -7.89 12.07 1.35
N LYS A 118 -9.14 11.67 1.14
CA LYS A 118 -10.17 11.56 2.18
C LYS A 118 -10.59 10.12 2.45
N GLU A 119 -10.16 9.21 1.58
CA GLU A 119 -10.43 7.78 1.57
C GLU A 119 -9.30 7.08 0.80
N CYS A 120 -9.17 5.76 0.95
CA CYS A 120 -8.05 5.01 0.35
C CYS A 120 -8.12 4.98 -1.18
N GLN A 121 -9.31 5.03 -1.77
CA GLN A 121 -9.52 5.07 -3.23
C GLN A 121 -8.94 6.35 -3.86
N ALA A 122 -8.77 7.41 -3.07
CA ALA A 122 -8.14 8.65 -3.52
C ALA A 122 -6.60 8.64 -3.36
N THR A 123 -6.01 7.46 -3.14
CA THR A 123 -4.57 7.24 -3.07
C THR A 123 -4.17 6.28 -4.18
N ASP A 124 -2.95 6.43 -4.68
CA ASP A 124 -2.45 5.60 -5.78
C ASP A 124 -1.03 5.11 -5.46
N CYS A 125 -0.68 3.94 -5.98
CA CYS A 125 0.72 3.52 -6.09
C CYS A 125 1.31 4.11 -7.37
N ALA A 126 1.97 5.26 -7.27
CA ALA A 126 2.61 5.91 -8.42
C ALA A 126 3.75 5.09 -9.03
N THR A 127 4.30 4.13 -8.29
CA THR A 127 5.29 3.15 -8.77
C THR A 127 4.66 2.05 -9.63
N PHE A 128 3.33 1.91 -9.65
CA PHE A 128 2.66 0.90 -10.46
C PHE A 128 3.07 1.00 -11.93
N GLU A 129 3.51 -0.13 -12.49
CA GLU A 129 3.75 -0.30 -13.91
C GLU A 129 3.03 -1.56 -14.37
N TYR A 130 2.19 -1.45 -15.40
CA TYR A 130 1.45 -2.60 -15.90
C TYR A 130 2.39 -3.63 -16.55
N ASN A 131 2.26 -4.89 -16.17
CA ASN A 131 3.11 -5.97 -16.68
C ASN A 131 2.71 -6.52 -18.06
N GLY A 132 1.68 -5.95 -18.68
CA GLY A 132 1.20 -6.33 -20.02
C GLY A 132 0.38 -7.63 -20.07
N LYS A 133 0.06 -8.24 -18.92
CA LYS A 133 -0.65 -9.52 -18.84
C LYS A 133 -1.99 -9.35 -18.11
N PRO A 134 -3.03 -10.11 -18.51
CA PRO A 134 -4.27 -10.16 -17.74
C PRO A 134 -4.00 -10.81 -16.38
N SER A 135 -4.74 -10.36 -15.36
CA SER A 135 -4.67 -10.92 -14.01
C SER A 135 -5.02 -12.40 -14.00
N LYS A 136 -4.29 -13.17 -13.20
CA LYS A 136 -4.63 -14.56 -12.91
C LYS A 136 -5.73 -14.63 -11.86
N ASN A 137 -5.74 -13.67 -10.93
CA ASN A 137 -6.72 -13.57 -9.85
C ASN A 137 -8.13 -13.20 -10.36
N GLU A 138 -8.23 -12.44 -11.47
CA GLU A 138 -9.51 -12.00 -12.05
C GLU A 138 -10.37 -13.18 -12.52
N LYS A 139 -9.75 -14.19 -13.15
CA LYS A 139 -10.46 -15.39 -13.60
C LYS A 139 -11.03 -16.19 -12.43
N THR A 140 -10.28 -16.27 -11.34
CA THR A 140 -10.71 -16.98 -10.12
C THR A 140 -11.80 -16.21 -9.38
N GLN A 141 -11.72 -14.87 -9.30
CA GLN A 141 -12.76 -14.05 -8.69
C GLN A 141 -14.08 -14.10 -9.49
N GLN A 142 -14.02 -13.96 -10.81
CA GLN A 142 -15.19 -14.08 -11.68
C GLN A 142 -15.83 -15.49 -11.63
N ALA A 143 -15.04 -16.56 -11.47
CA ALA A 143 -15.57 -17.91 -11.28
C ALA A 143 -16.29 -18.08 -9.94
N ARG A 144 -15.77 -17.46 -8.86
CA ARG A 144 -16.38 -17.48 -7.53
C ARG A 144 -17.67 -16.66 -7.46
N GLU A 145 -17.70 -15.49 -8.12
CA GLU A 145 -18.89 -14.62 -8.20
C GLU A 145 -20.00 -15.21 -9.06
N LYS A 146 -19.66 -15.98 -10.11
CA LYS A 146 -20.64 -16.67 -10.96
C LYS A 146 -21.33 -17.86 -10.30
N GLY A 147 -20.99 -18.19 -9.04
CA GLY A 147 -21.69 -19.20 -8.28
C GLY A 147 -21.72 -20.55 -9.00
N GLU A 148 -20.58 -21.02 -9.51
CA GLU A 148 -20.41 -22.44 -9.79
C GLU A 148 -20.53 -23.19 -8.46
N LYS A 149 -21.78 -23.52 -8.11
CA LYS A 149 -22.10 -24.52 -7.11
C LYS A 149 -21.32 -25.76 -7.48
N PHE A 150 -20.36 -26.11 -6.63
CA PHE A 150 -19.84 -27.47 -6.56
C PHE A 150 -21.03 -28.44 -6.65
N LYS A 151 -21.03 -29.25 -7.70
CA LYS A 151 -21.89 -30.43 -7.82
C LYS A 151 -21.02 -31.66 -7.64
#